data_AF-A0AAU2R487-F1
#
_entry.id   AF-A0AAU2R487-F1
#
_cell.length_a   1.000
_cell.length_b   1.000
_cell.length_c   1.000
_cell.angle_alpha   90.00
_cell.angle_beta   90.00
_cell.angle_gamma   90.00
#
_symmetry.space_group_name_H-M   'P 1'
#
loop_
_entity.id
_entity.type
_entity.pdbx_description
1 polymer ?
#
loop_
_entity_poly.entity_id
_entity_poly.type
_entity_poly.pdbx_seq_one_letter_code
_entity_poly.pdbx_strand_id
1 'polypeptide(L)'
;MARTGRPKAELTLSDEERAALEEWVRRRSTPQAWALRCRIILACAEGASNKDVAAQLGSTPHAVGRWRARFVQYRIAGLGDMPRPGGPRTVTDEQVAAVVTKTLESTPKNATHWSTRSMAKETGLSQSSVSRIWRAFGLQPHRSETFKLSTDPYFVDKVHDVVGLYLDPPERALVFCVDEKSQIQALDRSQPVLPMMPGVPERVTHDYVRAGTTTLFAALEVATGKVIGSLHRRHRAEEFKKFLTKLDKEVPADLDVHLICDNYATHKTPAIKKWLPAHPRFHLHFTPTGSSWLNLVERWFAELTNKQIRRGVHRSVQALEKDIRNWIAAWNTDPKPYVWTKTADEILERLASYLNRIPDSEH
;
A
#
# COMPACT_ATOMS: atom_id res chain seq x y z
N MET A 1 -38.44 42.89 -50.37
CA MET A 1 -38.05 41.50 -50.66
C MET A 1 -38.32 40.64 -49.44
N ALA A 2 -39.22 39.65 -49.55
CA ALA A 2 -39.63 38.80 -48.44
C ALA A 2 -38.50 37.85 -48.01
N ARG A 3 -38.13 37.89 -46.72
CA ARG A 3 -37.17 36.94 -46.12
C ARG A 3 -37.86 35.58 -45.97
N THR A 4 -37.74 34.72 -46.97
CA THR A 4 -38.22 33.33 -46.92
C THR A 4 -37.24 32.46 -46.13
N GLY A 5 -37.44 32.40 -44.80
CA GLY A 5 -36.72 31.48 -43.93
C GLY A 5 -37.23 31.55 -42.50
N ARG A 6 -37.25 30.42 -41.79
CA ARG A 6 -37.62 30.32 -40.37
C ARG A 6 -36.80 31.34 -39.56
N PRO A 7 -37.42 32.16 -38.68
CA PRO A 7 -36.69 33.17 -37.91
C PRO A 7 -35.55 32.50 -37.13
N LYS A 8 -34.34 33.02 -37.30
CA LYS A 8 -33.14 32.51 -36.63
C LYS A 8 -33.21 32.92 -35.17
N ALA A 9 -32.98 31.98 -34.25
CA ALA A 9 -32.73 32.34 -32.85
C ALA A 9 -31.51 33.29 -32.79
N GLU A 10 -31.68 34.38 -32.06
CA GLU A 10 -30.65 35.39 -31.87
C GLU A 10 -29.47 34.78 -31.10
N LEU A 11 -28.25 35.02 -31.58
CA LEU A 11 -27.02 34.56 -30.94
C LEU A 11 -26.23 35.79 -30.54
N THR A 12 -26.35 36.17 -29.27
CA THR A 12 -25.56 37.22 -28.62
C THR A 12 -24.50 36.57 -27.72
N LEU A 13 -23.30 37.12 -27.73
CA LEU A 13 -22.18 36.72 -26.86
C LEU A 13 -22.03 37.75 -25.75
N SER A 14 -21.81 37.30 -24.52
CA SER A 14 -21.26 38.19 -23.49
C SER A 14 -19.78 38.48 -23.79
N ASP A 15 -19.24 39.53 -23.18
CA ASP A 15 -17.82 39.88 -23.32
C ASP A 15 -16.91 38.76 -22.83
N GLU A 16 -17.30 38.09 -21.73
CA GLU A 16 -16.59 36.94 -21.18
C GLU A 16 -16.58 35.74 -22.15
N GLU A 17 -17.72 35.43 -22.77
CA GLU A 17 -17.81 34.33 -23.72
C GLU A 17 -17.05 34.63 -25.01
N ARG A 18 -17.11 35.86 -25.49
CA ARG A 18 -16.33 36.30 -26.66
C ARG A 18 -14.85 36.16 -26.38
N ALA A 19 -14.37 36.65 -25.24
CA ALA A 19 -12.97 36.54 -24.83
C ALA A 19 -12.51 35.07 -24.74
N ALA A 20 -13.32 34.20 -24.11
CA ALA A 20 -13.01 32.77 -23.99
C ALA A 20 -12.94 32.06 -25.35
N LEU A 21 -13.89 32.32 -26.25
CA LEU A 21 -13.91 31.73 -27.59
C LEU A 21 -12.71 32.20 -28.43
N GLU A 22 -12.36 33.49 -28.36
CA GLU A 22 -11.19 34.04 -29.07
C GLU A 22 -9.87 33.48 -28.52
N GLU A 23 -9.73 33.34 -27.21
CA GLU A 23 -8.56 32.73 -26.58
C GLU A 23 -8.37 31.30 -27.08
N TRP A 24 -9.42 30.48 -27.08
CA TRP A 24 -9.34 29.09 -27.55
C TRP A 24 -9.01 28.97 -29.03
N VAL A 25 -9.44 29.91 -29.87
CA VAL A 25 -9.07 29.93 -31.29
C VAL A 25 -7.59 30.26 -31.47
N ARG A 26 -7.02 31.14 -30.64
CA ARG A 26 -5.61 31.58 -30.73
C ARG A 26 -4.63 30.61 -30.07
N ARG A 27 -5.06 29.86 -29.05
CA ARG A 27 -4.21 28.94 -28.29
C ARG A 27 -3.75 27.76 -29.15
N ARG A 28 -2.42 27.56 -29.25
CA ARG A 28 -1.79 26.52 -30.09
C ARG A 28 -2.15 25.08 -29.70
N SER A 29 -2.53 24.83 -28.45
CA SER A 29 -2.86 23.51 -27.93
C SER A 29 -4.35 23.15 -28.03
N THR A 30 -5.20 24.04 -28.54
CA THR A 30 -6.64 23.75 -28.66
C THR A 30 -6.89 22.68 -29.74
N PRO A 31 -7.64 21.61 -29.43
CA PRO A 31 -8.04 20.63 -30.44
C PRO A 31 -8.76 21.29 -31.61
N GLN A 32 -8.38 20.94 -32.86
CA GLN A 32 -8.92 21.60 -34.07
C GLN A 32 -10.45 21.55 -34.14
N ALA A 33 -11.07 20.46 -33.68
CA ALA A 33 -12.53 20.33 -33.62
C ALA A 33 -13.17 21.36 -32.67
N TRP A 34 -12.52 21.69 -31.55
CA TRP A 34 -12.99 22.71 -30.61
C TRP A 34 -12.79 24.11 -31.17
N ALA A 35 -11.61 24.37 -31.75
CA ALA A 35 -11.31 25.65 -32.40
C ALA A 35 -12.30 25.94 -33.55
N LEU A 36 -12.65 24.93 -34.36
CA LEU A 36 -13.66 25.05 -35.41
C LEU A 36 -15.04 25.45 -34.84
N ARG A 37 -15.48 24.81 -33.75
CA ARG A 37 -16.74 25.16 -33.06
C ARG A 37 -16.72 26.61 -32.56
N CYS A 38 -15.60 27.05 -31.98
CA CYS A 38 -15.45 28.42 -31.50
C CYS A 38 -15.53 29.43 -32.66
N ARG A 39 -14.82 29.18 -33.78
CA ARG A 39 -14.91 30.02 -34.99
C ARG A 39 -16.33 30.10 -35.55
N ILE A 40 -17.05 28.99 -35.55
CA ILE A 40 -18.46 28.96 -36.00
C ILE A 40 -19.32 29.89 -35.14
N ILE A 41 -19.17 29.86 -33.81
CA ILE A 41 -19.96 30.71 -32.91
C ILE A 41 -19.58 32.19 -33.05
N LEU A 42 -18.29 32.51 -33.10
CA LEU A 42 -17.80 33.88 -33.30
C LEU A 42 -18.37 34.47 -34.61
N ALA A 43 -18.27 33.73 -35.72
CA ALA A 43 -18.81 34.17 -37.01
C ALA A 43 -20.34 34.27 -37.02
N CYS A 44 -21.05 33.39 -36.30
CA CYS A 44 -22.51 33.50 -36.16
C CYS A 44 -22.94 34.73 -35.34
N ALA A 45 -22.13 35.16 -34.38
CA ALA A 45 -22.40 36.33 -33.53
C ALA A 45 -22.24 37.67 -34.27
N GLU A 46 -21.45 37.69 -35.34
CA GLU A 46 -21.28 38.84 -36.24
C GLU A 46 -22.44 39.00 -37.24
N GLY A 47 -23.46 38.14 -37.16
CA GLY A 47 -24.66 38.22 -37.99
C GLY A 47 -24.58 37.46 -39.32
N ALA A 48 -23.48 36.75 -39.60
CA ALA A 48 -23.32 35.96 -40.81
C ALA A 48 -24.37 34.84 -40.94
N SER A 49 -24.74 34.49 -42.17
CA SER A 49 -25.67 33.38 -42.40
C SER A 49 -24.97 32.03 -42.20
N ASN A 50 -25.71 31.00 -41.78
CA ASN A 50 -25.13 29.66 -41.62
C ASN A 50 -24.49 29.11 -42.91
N LYS A 51 -24.95 29.58 -44.08
CA LYS A 51 -24.40 29.20 -45.40
C LYS A 51 -23.04 29.87 -45.63
N ASP A 52 -22.92 31.14 -45.26
CA ASP A 52 -21.68 31.91 -45.43
C ASP A 52 -20.60 31.44 -44.46
N VAL A 53 -20.97 31.23 -43.18
CA VAL A 53 -20.09 30.67 -42.15
C VAL A 53 -19.60 29.27 -42.55
N ALA A 54 -20.48 28.45 -43.13
CA ALA A 54 -20.11 27.13 -43.62
C ALA A 54 -19.09 27.20 -44.76
N ALA A 55 -19.31 28.08 -45.74
CA ALA A 55 -18.38 28.28 -46.85
C ALA A 55 -17.02 28.81 -46.38
N GLN A 56 -17.01 29.79 -45.47
CA GLN A 56 -15.79 30.41 -44.95
C GLN A 56 -14.93 29.43 -44.12
N LEU A 57 -15.57 28.57 -43.33
CA LEU A 57 -14.87 27.67 -42.38
C LEU A 57 -14.70 26.24 -42.90
N GLY A 58 -15.06 25.96 -44.17
CA GLY A 58 -15.00 24.62 -44.74
C GLY A 58 -15.90 23.60 -44.02
N SER A 59 -17.07 24.04 -43.57
CA SER A 59 -18.05 23.21 -42.85
C SER A 59 -19.35 23.04 -43.66
N THR A 60 -20.31 22.27 -43.14
CA THR A 60 -21.64 22.16 -43.75
C THR A 60 -22.64 23.08 -43.06
N PRO A 61 -23.62 23.67 -43.78
CA PRO A 61 -24.65 24.52 -43.16
C PRO A 61 -25.41 23.81 -42.03
N HIS A 62 -25.57 22.50 -42.13
CA HIS A 62 -26.17 21.66 -41.08
C HIS A 62 -25.30 21.58 -39.81
N ALA A 63 -23.98 21.41 -39.95
CA ALA A 63 -23.06 21.43 -38.81
C ALA A 63 -23.04 22.79 -38.12
N VAL A 64 -22.99 23.89 -38.90
CA VAL A 64 -23.08 25.26 -38.37
C VAL A 64 -24.40 25.47 -37.61
N GLY A 65 -25.53 25.06 -38.21
CA GLY A 65 -26.84 25.13 -37.57
C GLY A 65 -26.91 24.35 -36.26
N ARG A 66 -26.31 23.15 -36.21
CA ARG A 66 -26.23 22.32 -34.99
C ARG A 66 -25.47 23.02 -33.87
N TRP A 67 -24.28 23.54 -34.16
CA TRP A 67 -23.46 24.23 -33.14
C TRP A 67 -24.10 25.52 -32.68
N ARG A 68 -24.68 26.30 -33.60
CA ARG A 68 -25.47 27.49 -33.28
C ARG A 68 -26.63 27.16 -32.33
N ALA A 69 -27.41 26.14 -32.66
CA ALA A 69 -28.54 25.72 -31.82
C ALA A 69 -28.08 25.26 -30.42
N ARG A 70 -26.99 24.48 -30.36
CA ARG A 70 -26.41 24.04 -29.07
C ARG A 70 -25.88 25.20 -28.24
N PHE A 71 -25.24 26.19 -28.87
CA PHE A 71 -24.77 27.37 -28.16
C PHE A 71 -25.92 28.22 -27.64
N VAL A 72 -26.99 28.41 -28.42
CA VAL A 72 -28.18 29.12 -27.95
C VAL A 72 -28.80 28.42 -26.73
N GLN A 73 -28.81 27.08 -26.70
CA GLN A 73 -29.42 26.31 -25.63
C GLN A 73 -28.53 26.14 -24.38
N TYR A 74 -27.24 25.91 -24.56
CA TYR A 74 -26.31 25.49 -23.50
C TYR A 74 -25.04 26.37 -23.41
N ARG A 75 -25.00 27.49 -24.13
CA ARG A 75 -23.84 28.41 -24.21
C ARG A 75 -22.55 27.64 -24.56
N ILE A 76 -21.42 28.04 -23.98
CA ILE A 76 -20.11 27.39 -24.20
C ILE A 76 -20.15 25.88 -23.88
N ALA A 77 -20.88 25.46 -22.85
CA ALA A 77 -20.98 24.04 -22.48
C ALA A 77 -21.58 23.19 -23.61
N GLY A 78 -22.43 23.79 -24.45
CA GLY A 78 -23.03 23.15 -25.64
C GLY A 78 -22.04 22.82 -26.76
N LEU A 79 -20.82 23.36 -26.71
CA LEU A 79 -19.78 23.06 -27.69
C LEU A 79 -19.05 21.74 -27.40
N GLY A 80 -19.31 21.12 -26.24
CA GLY A 80 -18.84 19.79 -25.85
C GLY A 80 -19.27 18.67 -26.79
N ASP A 81 -18.47 17.60 -26.83
CA ASP A 81 -18.98 16.31 -27.30
C ASP A 81 -20.00 15.79 -26.29
N MET A 82 -21.22 15.52 -26.74
CA MET A 82 -22.24 14.90 -25.90
C MET A 82 -21.87 13.44 -25.64
N PRO A 83 -22.33 12.84 -24.52
CA PRO A 83 -22.22 11.42 -24.29
C PRO A 83 -22.70 10.66 -25.53
N ARG A 84 -21.80 9.91 -26.16
CA ARG A 84 -22.16 9.08 -27.30
C ARG A 84 -22.84 7.84 -26.73
N PRO A 85 -24.00 7.42 -27.26
CA PRO A 85 -24.54 6.12 -26.90
C PRO A 85 -23.47 5.09 -27.27
N GLY A 86 -22.90 4.44 -26.26
CA GLY A 86 -21.98 3.34 -26.46
C GLY A 86 -22.68 2.18 -27.16
N GLY A 87 -21.91 1.16 -27.55
CA GLY A 87 -22.51 -0.10 -27.99
C GLY A 87 -23.47 -0.64 -26.92
N PRO A 88 -24.60 -1.25 -27.32
CA PRO A 88 -25.56 -1.79 -26.36
C PRO A 88 -24.86 -2.78 -25.42
N ARG A 89 -25.21 -2.70 -24.13
CA ARG A 89 -24.63 -3.56 -23.11
C ARG A 89 -25.11 -5.00 -23.35
N THR A 90 -24.16 -5.91 -23.56
CA THR A 90 -24.45 -7.33 -23.83
C THR A 90 -24.46 -8.22 -22.58
N VAL A 91 -23.89 -7.73 -21.48
CA VAL A 91 -23.86 -8.46 -20.19
C VAL A 91 -24.89 -7.84 -19.26
N THR A 92 -25.93 -8.60 -18.89
CA THR A 92 -27.03 -8.11 -18.05
C THR A 92 -26.59 -7.94 -16.58
N ASP A 93 -27.40 -7.25 -15.79
CA ASP A 93 -27.14 -7.12 -14.35
C ASP A 93 -27.29 -8.47 -13.62
N GLU A 94 -28.19 -9.35 -14.06
CA GLU A 94 -28.28 -10.71 -13.50
C GLU A 94 -27.01 -11.52 -13.75
N GLN A 95 -26.42 -11.40 -14.95
CA GLN A 95 -25.16 -12.07 -15.27
C GLN A 95 -24.00 -11.51 -14.43
N VAL A 96 -23.97 -10.21 -14.18
CA VAL A 96 -22.98 -9.59 -13.29
C VAL A 96 -23.15 -10.12 -11.86
N ALA A 97 -24.39 -10.11 -11.34
CA ALA A 97 -24.69 -10.62 -10.01
C ALA A 97 -24.29 -12.10 -9.87
N ALA A 98 -24.61 -12.94 -10.86
CA ALA A 98 -24.23 -14.35 -10.87
C ALA A 98 -22.71 -14.55 -10.80
N VAL A 99 -21.92 -13.76 -11.52
CA VAL A 99 -20.45 -13.80 -11.44
C VAL A 99 -19.99 -13.41 -10.03
N VAL A 100 -20.53 -12.34 -9.46
CA VAL A 100 -20.14 -11.85 -8.12
C VAL A 100 -20.47 -12.90 -7.06
N THR A 101 -21.72 -13.36 -6.97
CA THR A 101 -22.17 -14.40 -6.04
C THR A 101 -21.31 -15.65 -6.17
N LYS A 102 -21.13 -16.18 -7.38
CA LYS A 102 -20.34 -17.39 -7.59
C LYS A 102 -18.86 -17.23 -7.21
N THR A 103 -18.33 -16.03 -7.37
CA THR A 103 -16.96 -15.71 -6.95
C THR A 103 -16.81 -15.74 -5.43
N LEU A 104 -17.83 -15.29 -4.68
CA LEU A 104 -17.80 -15.15 -3.23
C LEU A 104 -18.20 -16.44 -2.50
N GLU A 105 -19.11 -17.22 -3.06
CA GLU A 105 -19.78 -18.31 -2.35
C GLU A 105 -19.33 -19.70 -2.82
N SER A 106 -18.46 -19.79 -3.83
CA SER A 106 -18.03 -21.09 -4.36
C SER A 106 -16.60 -21.09 -4.86
N THR A 107 -16.05 -22.28 -5.02
CA THR A 107 -14.76 -22.53 -5.66
C THR A 107 -14.91 -23.46 -6.86
N PRO A 108 -14.02 -23.38 -7.87
CA PRO A 108 -14.04 -24.30 -8.98
C PRO A 108 -13.73 -25.73 -8.53
N LYS A 109 -14.26 -26.72 -9.27
CA LYS A 109 -13.92 -28.14 -9.04
C LYS A 109 -12.40 -28.33 -9.09
N ASN A 110 -11.85 -28.95 -8.04
CA ASN A 110 -10.41 -29.26 -7.90
C ASN A 110 -9.47 -28.02 -7.91
N ALA A 111 -9.94 -26.86 -7.47
CA ALA A 111 -9.08 -25.68 -7.32
C ALA A 111 -9.53 -24.79 -6.16
N THR A 112 -8.59 -24.06 -5.56
CA THR A 112 -8.83 -23.23 -4.36
C THR A 112 -9.50 -21.89 -4.66
N HIS A 113 -9.41 -21.41 -5.91
CA HIS A 113 -9.94 -20.13 -6.31
C HIS A 113 -10.24 -20.08 -7.81
N TRP A 114 -11.10 -19.14 -8.21
CA TRP A 114 -11.43 -18.90 -9.60
C TRP A 114 -10.30 -18.20 -10.36
N SER A 115 -10.01 -18.68 -11.57
CA SER A 115 -9.31 -17.91 -12.60
C SER A 115 -10.34 -17.21 -13.49
N THR A 116 -9.94 -16.11 -14.14
CA THR A 116 -10.82 -15.43 -15.09
C THR A 116 -11.32 -16.36 -16.21
N ARG A 117 -10.51 -17.34 -16.61
CA ARG A 117 -10.86 -18.34 -17.63
C ARG A 117 -11.82 -19.41 -17.11
N SER A 118 -11.60 -19.91 -15.89
CA SER A 118 -12.50 -20.92 -15.31
C SER A 118 -13.87 -20.32 -14.99
N MET A 119 -13.93 -19.10 -14.45
CA MET A 119 -15.19 -18.40 -14.21
C MET A 119 -15.92 -18.07 -15.52
N ALA A 120 -15.20 -17.66 -16.57
CA ALA A 120 -15.76 -17.44 -17.90
C ALA A 120 -16.40 -18.71 -18.49
N LYS A 121 -15.67 -19.84 -18.43
CA LYS A 121 -16.19 -21.15 -18.87
C LYS A 121 -17.44 -21.55 -18.10
N GLU A 122 -17.46 -21.28 -16.80
CA GLU A 122 -18.56 -21.65 -15.90
C GLU A 122 -19.81 -20.79 -16.07
N THR A 123 -19.65 -19.51 -16.43
CA THR A 123 -20.76 -18.54 -16.54
C THR A 123 -21.19 -18.28 -17.98
N GLY A 124 -20.48 -18.82 -18.96
CA GLY A 124 -20.72 -18.58 -20.38
C GLY A 124 -20.32 -17.17 -20.86
N LEU A 125 -19.66 -16.38 -20.01
CA LEU A 125 -19.17 -15.04 -20.34
C LEU A 125 -17.76 -15.08 -20.93
N SER A 126 -17.35 -14.02 -21.60
CA SER A 126 -15.96 -13.88 -22.03
C SER A 126 -15.03 -13.63 -20.83
N GLN A 127 -13.78 -14.09 -20.95
CA GLN A 127 -12.73 -13.84 -19.96
C GLN A 127 -12.55 -12.34 -19.67
N SER A 128 -12.69 -11.48 -20.69
CA SER A 128 -12.56 -10.02 -20.55
C SER A 128 -13.74 -9.41 -19.80
N SER A 129 -14.95 -9.93 -19.97
CA SER A 129 -16.13 -9.51 -19.19
C SER A 129 -15.97 -9.87 -17.71
N VAL A 130 -15.58 -11.11 -17.39
CA VAL A 130 -15.29 -11.52 -16.01
C VAL A 130 -14.20 -10.64 -15.40
N SER A 131 -13.11 -10.39 -16.13
CA SER A 131 -12.02 -9.54 -15.67
C SER A 131 -12.46 -8.09 -15.41
N ARG A 132 -13.41 -7.55 -16.18
CA ARG A 132 -13.98 -6.22 -15.97
C ARG A 132 -14.91 -6.19 -14.76
N ILE A 133 -15.75 -7.22 -14.58
CA ILE A 133 -16.63 -7.38 -13.42
C ILE A 133 -15.78 -7.43 -12.15
N TRP A 134 -14.79 -8.31 -12.09
CA TRP A 134 -13.90 -8.40 -10.91
C TRP A 134 -13.19 -7.08 -10.60
N ARG A 135 -12.70 -6.34 -11.61
CA ARG A 135 -12.12 -5.01 -11.37
C ARG A 135 -13.13 -3.99 -10.85
N ALA A 136 -14.36 -4.00 -11.38
CA ALA A 136 -15.41 -3.08 -10.96
C ALA A 136 -15.85 -3.31 -9.50
N PHE A 137 -15.86 -4.56 -9.05
CA PHE A 137 -16.25 -4.94 -7.68
C PHE A 137 -15.05 -5.18 -6.75
N GLY A 138 -13.82 -4.94 -7.19
CA GLY A 138 -12.62 -5.17 -6.39
C GLY A 138 -12.35 -6.63 -6.02
N LEU A 139 -12.94 -7.60 -6.73
CA LEU A 139 -12.79 -9.02 -6.44
C LEU A 139 -11.41 -9.53 -6.90
N GLN A 140 -10.68 -10.16 -5.99
CA GLN A 140 -9.32 -10.67 -6.23
C GLN A 140 -9.18 -12.12 -5.76
N PRO A 141 -9.86 -13.11 -6.39
CA PRO A 141 -9.90 -14.50 -5.88
C PRO A 141 -8.52 -15.18 -5.78
N HIS A 142 -7.55 -14.71 -6.55
CA HIS A 142 -6.17 -15.22 -6.57
C HIS A 142 -5.31 -14.69 -5.42
N ARG A 143 -5.81 -13.73 -4.63
CA ARG A 143 -5.11 -13.22 -3.45
C ARG A 143 -5.66 -13.88 -2.21
N SER A 144 -4.74 -14.19 -1.31
CA SER A 144 -5.03 -14.60 0.05
C SER A 144 -4.10 -13.79 0.95
N GLU A 145 -4.62 -13.36 2.09
CA GLU A 145 -3.88 -12.64 3.12
C GLU A 145 -4.03 -13.41 4.42
N THR A 146 -3.01 -13.33 5.27
CA THR A 146 -3.04 -13.97 6.58
C THR A 146 -3.51 -12.95 7.61
N PHE A 147 -4.39 -13.38 8.50
CA PHE A 147 -4.78 -12.60 9.67
C PHE A 147 -4.61 -13.45 10.94
N LYS A 148 -4.46 -12.78 12.07
CA LYS A 148 -4.42 -13.43 13.39
C LYS A 148 -5.09 -12.50 14.40
N LEU A 149 -6.12 -13.01 15.06
CA LEU A 149 -6.74 -12.34 16.19
C LEU A 149 -6.03 -12.78 17.47
N SER A 150 -5.82 -11.84 18.38
CA SER A 150 -5.21 -12.14 19.67
C SER A 150 -6.27 -12.71 20.60
N THR A 151 -5.94 -13.81 21.29
CA THR A 151 -6.77 -14.40 22.35
C THR A 151 -6.31 -13.94 23.75
N ASP A 152 -5.48 -12.89 23.82
CA ASP A 152 -4.94 -12.38 25.07
C ASP A 152 -6.05 -11.65 25.86
N PRO A 153 -6.39 -12.08 27.09
CA PRO A 153 -7.45 -11.42 27.87
C PRO A 153 -7.09 -9.96 28.21
N TYR A 154 -5.81 -9.60 28.19
CA TYR A 154 -5.31 -8.24 28.40
C TYR A 154 -4.95 -7.55 27.08
N PHE A 155 -5.57 -7.95 25.96
CA PHE A 155 -5.24 -7.42 24.63
C PHE A 155 -5.35 -5.88 24.60
N VAL A 156 -6.48 -5.33 25.02
CA VAL A 156 -6.75 -3.89 25.03
C VAL A 156 -5.71 -3.15 25.87
N ASP A 157 -5.53 -3.56 27.13
CA ASP A 157 -4.58 -2.93 28.06
C ASP A 157 -3.14 -2.91 27.51
N LYS A 158 -2.69 -4.04 26.93
CA LYS A 158 -1.36 -4.14 26.34
C LYS A 158 -1.20 -3.32 25.07
N VAL A 159 -2.25 -3.17 24.26
CA VAL A 159 -2.23 -2.27 23.10
C VAL A 159 -2.06 -0.83 23.59
N HIS A 160 -2.82 -0.41 24.59
CA HIS A 160 -2.67 0.93 25.18
C HIS A 160 -1.29 1.16 25.77
N ASP A 161 -0.76 0.20 26.53
CA ASP A 161 0.58 0.26 27.14
C ASP A 161 1.68 0.45 26.08
N VAL A 162 1.72 -0.42 25.07
CA VAL A 162 2.75 -0.36 24.01
C VAL A 162 2.59 0.88 23.14
N VAL A 163 1.37 1.23 22.73
CA VAL A 163 1.13 2.41 21.89
C VAL A 163 1.40 3.70 22.66
N GLY A 164 1.10 3.73 23.96
CA GLY A 164 1.45 4.84 24.85
C GLY A 164 2.94 5.14 24.82
N LEU A 165 3.78 4.12 24.95
CA LEU A 165 5.25 4.29 24.86
C LEU A 165 5.74 4.83 23.51
N TYR A 166 5.00 4.60 22.42
CA TYR A 166 5.38 5.12 21.11
C TYR A 166 4.93 6.56 20.86
N LEU A 167 3.76 6.95 21.40
CA LEU A 167 3.17 8.26 21.15
C LEU A 167 3.57 9.29 22.22
N ASP A 168 3.72 8.84 23.46
CA ASP A 168 4.01 9.67 24.63
C ASP A 168 4.99 8.91 25.56
N PRO A 169 6.26 8.75 25.13
CA PRO A 169 7.27 8.05 25.92
C PRO A 169 7.56 8.80 27.23
N PRO A 170 7.83 8.09 28.34
CA PRO A 170 8.17 8.73 29.60
C PRO A 170 9.37 9.67 29.50
N GLU A 171 9.33 10.77 30.26
CA GLU A 171 10.45 11.69 30.35
C GLU A 171 11.70 11.00 30.93
N ARG A 172 12.88 11.39 30.45
CA ARG A 172 14.17 10.85 30.90
C ARG A 172 14.27 9.31 30.79
N ALA A 173 13.61 8.75 29.79
CA ALA A 173 13.62 7.32 29.54
C ALA A 173 14.02 6.98 28.10
N LEU A 174 14.55 5.78 27.91
CA LEU A 174 14.79 5.15 26.62
C LEU A 174 13.76 4.06 26.39
N VAL A 175 13.11 4.10 25.23
CA VAL A 175 12.17 3.06 24.80
C VAL A 175 12.83 2.21 23.72
N PHE A 176 12.92 0.91 23.97
CA PHE A 176 13.46 -0.07 23.04
C PHE A 176 12.41 -1.11 22.64
N CYS A 177 12.30 -1.36 21.35
CA CYS A 177 11.67 -2.56 20.81
C CYS A 177 12.69 -3.69 20.82
N VAL A 178 12.46 -4.74 21.61
CA VAL A 178 13.37 -5.87 21.79
C VAL A 178 12.75 -7.15 21.25
N ASP A 179 13.52 -7.88 20.46
CA ASP A 179 13.10 -9.18 19.93
C ASP A 179 14.31 -10.00 19.43
N GLU A 180 14.06 -11.27 19.12
CA GLU A 180 15.03 -12.21 18.61
C GLU A 180 14.68 -12.73 17.23
N LYS A 181 15.57 -12.46 16.28
CA LYS A 181 15.57 -13.18 15.01
C LYS A 181 16.34 -14.48 15.16
N SER A 182 15.61 -15.55 15.50
CA SER A 182 16.16 -16.90 15.63
C SER A 182 16.39 -17.58 14.27
N GLN A 183 17.24 -18.62 14.29
CA GLN A 183 17.48 -19.53 13.16
C GLN A 183 17.92 -18.84 11.84
N ILE A 184 18.69 -17.76 11.92
CA ILE A 184 19.26 -17.12 10.72
C ILE A 184 20.27 -18.09 10.10
N GLN A 185 20.01 -18.53 8.88
CA GLN A 185 20.80 -19.59 8.22
C GLN A 185 21.99 -19.00 7.46
N ALA A 186 23.16 -19.61 7.62
CA ALA A 186 24.30 -19.38 6.76
C ALA A 186 24.19 -20.29 5.53
N LEU A 187 23.87 -19.70 4.38
CA LEU A 187 23.62 -20.40 3.12
C LEU A 187 24.63 -19.97 2.05
N ASP A 188 25.26 -20.93 1.40
CA ASP A 188 26.00 -20.74 0.14
C ASP A 188 25.20 -21.33 -1.03
N ARG A 189 25.50 -20.87 -2.25
CA ARG A 189 24.89 -21.39 -3.49
C ARG A 189 25.66 -22.61 -3.97
N SER A 190 24.92 -23.60 -4.48
CA SER A 190 25.52 -24.81 -5.07
C SER A 190 26.32 -24.53 -6.34
N GLN A 191 26.03 -23.43 -7.03
CA GLN A 191 26.76 -22.97 -8.21
C GLN A 191 27.00 -21.45 -8.15
N PRO A 192 27.97 -20.93 -8.91
CA PRO A 192 28.20 -19.49 -9.01
C PRO A 192 26.94 -18.72 -9.40
N VAL A 193 26.73 -17.56 -8.77
CA VAL A 193 25.65 -16.63 -9.10
C VAL A 193 25.92 -16.02 -10.48
N LEU A 194 24.92 -16.06 -11.37
CA LEU A 194 24.98 -15.37 -12.65
C LEU A 194 24.52 -13.91 -12.44
N PRO A 195 25.40 -12.91 -12.64
CA PRO A 195 25.08 -11.52 -12.34
C PRO A 195 24.01 -10.97 -13.28
N MET A 196 23.34 -9.91 -12.82
CA MET A 196 22.39 -9.15 -13.62
C MET A 196 23.08 -8.46 -14.80
N MET A 197 22.41 -8.43 -15.96
CA MET A 197 22.78 -7.66 -17.16
C MET A 197 21.56 -6.88 -17.68
N PRO A 198 21.71 -5.83 -18.51
CA PRO A 198 20.57 -5.17 -19.13
C PRO A 198 19.64 -6.16 -19.82
N GLY A 199 18.37 -6.22 -19.39
CA GLY A 199 17.36 -7.17 -19.90
C GLY A 199 17.43 -8.59 -19.31
N VAL A 200 18.37 -8.90 -18.43
CA VAL A 200 18.55 -10.24 -17.83
C VAL A 200 18.66 -10.13 -16.31
N PRO A 201 17.70 -10.67 -15.53
CA PRO A 201 17.80 -10.67 -14.08
C PRO A 201 18.94 -11.59 -13.61
N GLU A 202 19.45 -11.31 -12.41
CA GLU A 202 20.33 -12.22 -11.68
C GLU A 202 19.70 -13.62 -11.58
N ARG A 203 20.52 -14.67 -11.70
CA ARG A 203 20.07 -16.06 -11.56
C ARG A 203 20.91 -16.76 -10.51
N VAL A 204 20.22 -17.45 -9.61
CA VAL A 204 20.80 -18.25 -8.53
C VAL A 204 20.21 -19.65 -8.57
N THR A 205 20.95 -20.62 -8.07
CA THR A 205 20.43 -21.98 -7.89
C THR A 205 19.40 -22.03 -6.77
N HIS A 206 18.43 -22.92 -6.91
CA HIS A 206 17.35 -23.13 -5.94
C HIS A 206 17.80 -23.97 -4.74
N ASP A 207 18.79 -24.84 -4.95
CA ASP A 207 19.47 -25.62 -3.93
C ASP A 207 20.63 -24.82 -3.29
N TYR A 208 20.98 -25.19 -2.06
CA TYR A 208 21.93 -24.45 -1.23
C TYR A 208 22.78 -25.39 -0.37
N VAL A 209 23.97 -24.92 0.01
CA VAL A 209 24.82 -25.57 1.01
C VAL A 209 24.62 -24.86 2.35
N ARG A 210 24.27 -25.62 3.39
CA ARG A 210 23.99 -25.08 4.73
C ARG A 210 25.22 -25.20 5.62
N ALA A 211 25.72 -24.07 6.13
CA ALA A 211 26.89 -24.01 7.00
C ALA A 211 26.56 -23.85 8.50
N GLY A 212 25.28 -23.70 8.85
CA GLY A 212 24.80 -23.59 10.23
C GLY A 212 23.76 -22.49 10.41
N THR A 213 23.45 -22.17 11.67
CA THR A 213 22.51 -21.11 12.03
C THR A 213 23.03 -20.26 13.19
N THR A 214 22.57 -19.03 13.29
CA THR A 214 22.80 -18.13 14.42
C THR A 214 21.50 -17.42 14.82
N THR A 215 21.49 -16.79 15.99
CA THR A 215 20.36 -16.00 16.48
C THR A 215 20.82 -14.59 16.80
N LEU A 216 20.04 -13.60 16.36
CA LEU A 216 20.29 -12.19 16.63
C LEU A 216 19.25 -11.67 17.62
N PHE A 217 19.71 -11.24 18.79
CA PHE A 217 18.95 -10.40 19.70
C PHE A 217 19.16 -8.96 19.28
N ALA A 218 18.09 -8.17 19.15
CA ALA A 218 18.19 -6.77 18.79
C ALA A 218 17.28 -5.91 19.66
N ALA A 219 17.76 -4.73 20.01
CA ALA A 219 17.02 -3.67 20.66
C ALA A 219 17.05 -2.44 19.75
N LEU A 220 15.90 -2.07 19.21
CA LEU A 220 15.72 -0.88 18.39
C LEU A 220 15.23 0.26 19.29
N GLU A 221 16.02 1.32 19.40
CA GLU A 221 15.62 2.54 20.10
C GLU A 221 14.54 3.27 19.29
N VAL A 222 13.37 3.52 19.88
CA VAL A 222 12.22 4.10 19.18
C VAL A 222 12.51 5.52 18.69
N ALA A 223 13.13 6.35 19.53
CA ALA A 223 13.34 7.76 19.25
C ALA A 223 14.37 8.02 18.14
N THR A 224 15.49 7.28 18.16
CA THR A 224 16.61 7.53 17.24
C THR A 224 16.67 6.54 16.08
N GLY A 225 16.03 5.38 16.20
CA GLY A 225 16.18 4.26 15.28
C GLY A 225 17.50 3.50 15.40
N LYS A 226 18.35 3.82 16.39
CA LYS A 226 19.60 3.07 16.64
C LYS A 226 19.29 1.65 17.08
N VAL A 227 20.16 0.72 16.72
CA VAL A 227 20.03 -0.69 17.07
C VAL A 227 21.23 -1.19 17.85
N ILE A 228 20.96 -1.78 19.01
CA ILE A 228 21.93 -2.56 19.77
C ILE A 228 21.65 -4.04 19.49
N GLY A 229 22.63 -4.76 18.96
CA GLY A 229 22.48 -6.18 18.61
C GLY A 229 23.47 -7.10 19.31
N SER A 230 23.08 -8.35 19.57
CA SER A 230 23.96 -9.40 20.07
C SER A 230 23.68 -10.74 19.38
N LEU A 231 24.75 -11.37 18.87
CA LEU A 231 24.67 -12.64 18.17
C LEU A 231 25.00 -13.80 19.11
N HIS A 232 24.15 -14.82 19.11
CA HIS A 232 24.30 -16.02 19.91
C HIS A 232 23.98 -17.28 19.10
N ARG A 233 24.75 -18.36 19.33
CA ARG A 233 24.51 -19.66 18.69
C ARG A 233 23.34 -20.45 19.28
N ARG A 234 22.82 -20.00 20.43
CA ARG A 234 21.69 -20.60 21.13
C ARG A 234 20.68 -19.52 21.46
N HIS A 235 19.42 -19.92 21.57
CA HIS A 235 18.29 -19.06 21.91
C HIS A 235 17.64 -19.55 23.20
N ARG A 236 18.12 -19.05 24.34
CA ARG A 236 17.60 -19.40 25.69
C ARG A 236 17.60 -18.14 26.56
N ALA A 237 16.95 -18.25 27.73
CA ALA A 237 16.91 -17.17 28.71
C ALA A 237 18.29 -16.72 29.22
N GLU A 238 19.30 -17.60 29.18
CA GLU A 238 20.69 -17.23 29.54
C GLU A 238 21.26 -16.22 28.55
N GLU A 239 21.04 -16.42 27.26
CA GLU A 239 21.46 -15.50 26.20
C GLU A 239 20.67 -14.18 26.27
N PHE A 240 19.36 -14.25 26.54
CA PHE A 240 18.56 -13.04 26.77
C PHE A 240 19.09 -12.21 27.97
N LYS A 241 19.42 -12.87 29.10
CA LYS A 241 20.01 -12.17 30.25
C LYS A 241 21.36 -11.52 29.92
N LYS A 242 22.20 -12.19 29.12
CA LYS A 242 23.47 -11.61 28.62
C LYS A 242 23.19 -10.37 27.77
N PHE A 243 22.12 -10.39 26.96
CA PHE A 243 21.70 -9.25 26.18
C PHE A 243 21.21 -8.09 27.04
N LEU A 244 20.39 -8.34 28.08
CA LEU A 244 20.00 -7.31 29.05
C LEU A 244 21.22 -6.68 29.74
N THR A 245 22.20 -7.50 30.13
CA THR A 245 23.46 -7.02 30.73
C THR A 245 24.27 -6.16 29.76
N LYS A 246 24.18 -6.44 28.45
CA LYS A 246 24.80 -5.62 27.41
C LYS A 246 24.09 -4.29 27.28
N LEU A 247 22.76 -4.29 27.22
CA LEU A 247 21.97 -3.05 27.17
C LEU A 247 22.28 -2.15 28.36
N ASP A 248 22.28 -2.70 29.58
CA ASP A 248 22.60 -1.97 30.81
C ASP A 248 23.96 -1.27 30.77
N LYS A 249 24.94 -1.82 30.05
CA LYS A 249 26.28 -1.22 29.87
C LYS A 249 26.34 -0.15 28.79
N GLU A 250 25.52 -0.27 27.75
CA GLU A 250 25.55 0.63 26.59
C GLU A 250 24.63 1.85 26.75
N VAL A 251 23.59 1.74 27.58
CA VAL A 251 22.66 2.84 27.86
C VAL A 251 23.13 3.73 29.02
N PRO A 252 22.89 5.05 28.98
CA PRO A 252 23.22 5.97 30.08
C PRO A 252 22.60 5.52 31.41
N ALA A 253 23.36 5.61 32.50
CA ALA A 253 22.98 5.08 33.82
C ALA A 253 21.83 5.84 34.50
N ASP A 254 21.59 7.09 34.10
CA ASP A 254 20.63 8.02 34.69
C ASP A 254 19.25 8.03 34.01
N LEU A 255 19.06 7.17 33.01
CA LEU A 255 17.80 7.02 32.27
C LEU A 255 17.10 5.71 32.65
N ASP A 256 15.78 5.77 32.71
CA ASP A 256 14.92 4.59 32.75
C ASP A 256 14.90 3.92 31.38
N VAL A 257 14.67 2.61 31.36
CA VAL A 257 14.77 1.76 30.16
C VAL A 257 13.51 0.93 30.04
N HIS A 258 12.65 1.30 29.10
CA HIS A 258 11.42 0.59 28.77
C HIS A 258 11.69 -0.36 27.61
N LEU A 259 11.52 -1.65 27.84
CA LEU A 259 11.69 -2.70 26.84
C LEU A 259 10.33 -3.24 26.42
N ILE A 260 9.97 -3.01 25.17
CA ILE A 260 8.81 -3.62 24.52
C ILE A 260 9.25 -4.97 23.96
N CYS A 261 8.74 -6.06 24.54
CA CYS A 261 9.09 -7.43 24.19
C CYS A 261 7.86 -8.20 23.69
N ASP A 262 8.11 -9.29 22.97
CA ASP A 262 7.06 -10.29 22.78
C ASP A 262 6.74 -11.04 24.09
N ASN A 263 5.61 -11.73 24.11
CA ASN A 263 5.12 -12.43 25.31
C ASN A 263 5.84 -13.78 25.56
N TYR A 264 7.04 -13.99 25.01
CA TYR A 264 7.72 -15.28 25.01
C TYR A 264 8.18 -15.73 26.40
N ALA A 265 8.19 -17.05 26.61
CA ALA A 265 8.42 -17.66 27.92
C ALA A 265 9.84 -17.41 28.47
N THR A 266 10.84 -17.21 27.60
CA THR A 266 12.23 -16.92 28.02
C THR A 266 12.34 -15.63 28.81
N HIS A 267 11.50 -14.63 28.50
CA HIS A 267 11.44 -13.34 29.19
C HIS A 267 10.88 -13.45 30.61
N LYS A 268 10.25 -14.58 30.96
CA LYS A 268 9.56 -14.79 32.24
C LYS A 268 10.19 -15.84 33.14
N THR A 269 11.41 -16.28 32.79
CA THR A 269 12.13 -17.28 33.59
C THR A 269 12.49 -16.75 34.98
N PRO A 270 12.72 -17.62 35.99
CA PRO A 270 13.12 -17.20 37.33
C PRO A 270 14.39 -16.32 37.34
N ALA A 271 15.30 -16.56 36.40
CA ALA A 271 16.52 -15.77 36.26
C ALA A 271 16.23 -14.31 35.87
N ILE A 272 15.27 -14.08 34.97
CA ILE A 272 14.85 -12.73 34.55
C ILE A 272 14.01 -12.07 35.64
N LYS A 273 13.07 -12.82 36.24
CA LYS A 273 12.26 -12.35 37.38
C LYS A 273 13.11 -11.92 38.58
N LYS A 274 14.29 -12.54 38.79
CA LYS A 274 15.26 -12.13 39.82
C LYS A 274 16.13 -10.94 39.37
N TRP A 275 16.39 -10.80 38.07
CA TRP A 275 17.23 -9.74 37.53
C TRP A 275 16.53 -8.37 37.56
N LEU A 276 15.24 -8.31 37.22
CA LEU A 276 14.48 -7.05 37.14
C LEU A 276 14.44 -6.28 38.47
N PRO A 277 14.14 -6.88 39.65
CA PRO A 277 14.17 -6.15 40.92
C PRO A 277 15.56 -5.62 41.30
N ALA A 278 16.64 -6.24 40.79
CA ALA A 278 18.00 -5.77 40.99
C ALA A 278 18.39 -4.62 40.02
N HIS A 279 17.59 -4.36 39.00
CA HIS A 279 17.79 -3.31 38.00
C HIS A 279 16.48 -2.52 37.85
N PRO A 280 16.09 -1.73 38.88
CA PRO A 280 14.75 -1.12 38.96
C PRO A 280 14.44 -0.14 37.83
N ARG A 281 15.47 0.37 37.13
CA ARG A 281 15.35 1.21 35.93
C ARG A 281 14.85 0.47 34.68
N PHE A 282 14.79 -0.86 34.70
CA PHE A 282 14.32 -1.66 33.56
C PHE A 282 12.86 -2.05 33.73
N HIS A 283 12.02 -1.59 32.79
CA HIS A 283 10.59 -1.86 32.74
C HIS A 283 10.27 -2.73 31.53
N LEU A 284 9.62 -3.87 31.74
CA LEU A 284 9.18 -4.74 30.64
C LEU A 284 7.72 -4.48 30.28
N HIS A 285 7.48 -4.25 28.99
CA HIS A 285 6.17 -4.08 28.39
C HIS A 285 5.98 -5.20 27.37
N PHE A 286 4.88 -5.93 27.46
CA PHE A 286 4.67 -7.11 26.62
C PHE A 286 3.62 -6.84 25.56
N THR A 287 3.97 -7.06 24.30
CA THR A 287 2.98 -7.08 23.22
C THR A 287 1.92 -8.18 23.48
N PRO A 288 0.66 -7.97 23.08
CA PRO A 288 -0.36 -8.99 23.18
C PRO A 288 0.03 -10.26 22.40
N THR A 289 -0.41 -11.41 22.90
CA THR A 289 -0.11 -12.70 22.29
C THR A 289 -0.55 -12.73 20.82
N GLY A 290 0.38 -13.04 19.90
CA GLY A 290 0.11 -13.07 18.47
C GLY A 290 0.09 -11.71 17.77
N SER A 291 0.54 -10.64 18.44
CA SER A 291 0.55 -9.27 17.91
C SER A 291 1.96 -8.73 17.66
N SER A 292 2.84 -9.54 17.04
CA SER A 292 4.22 -9.12 16.72
C SER A 292 4.30 -7.88 15.82
N TRP A 293 3.22 -7.55 15.10
CA TRP A 293 3.08 -6.32 14.32
C TRP A 293 3.17 -5.03 15.15
N LEU A 294 2.97 -5.11 16.47
CA LEU A 294 3.19 -3.98 17.40
C LEU A 294 4.67 -3.75 17.73
N ASN A 295 5.55 -4.74 17.52
CA ASN A 295 6.95 -4.63 17.87
C ASN A 295 7.75 -4.04 16.68
N LEU A 296 8.18 -2.78 16.76
CA LEU A 296 8.79 -2.09 15.59
C LEU A 296 10.12 -2.71 15.15
N VAL A 297 10.82 -3.43 16.02
CA VAL A 297 12.06 -4.13 15.66
C VAL A 297 11.83 -5.21 14.60
N GLU A 298 10.62 -5.76 14.47
CA GLU A 298 10.27 -6.71 13.41
C GLU A 298 10.35 -6.06 12.02
N ARG A 299 10.07 -4.75 11.91
CA ARG A 299 10.30 -3.97 10.68
C ARG A 299 11.79 -3.88 10.36
N TRP A 300 12.62 -3.65 11.37
CA TRP A 300 14.07 -3.62 11.20
C TRP A 300 14.63 -4.99 10.81
N PHE A 301 14.14 -6.09 11.39
CA PHE A 301 14.50 -7.44 10.96
C PHE A 301 14.09 -7.73 9.52
N ALA A 302 12.97 -7.19 9.05
CA ALA A 302 12.58 -7.28 7.65
C ALA A 302 13.59 -6.55 6.74
N GLU A 303 14.07 -5.37 7.13
CA GLU A 303 15.13 -4.64 6.40
C GLU A 303 16.43 -5.44 6.32
N LEU A 304 16.95 -5.92 7.46
CA LEU A 304 18.12 -6.79 7.51
C LEU A 304 17.93 -8.03 6.62
N THR A 305 16.76 -8.65 6.70
CA THR A 305 16.45 -9.85 5.91
C THR A 305 16.47 -9.54 4.41
N ASN A 306 15.81 -8.46 3.99
CA ASN A 306 15.62 -8.15 2.58
C ASN A 306 16.89 -7.61 1.92
N LYS A 307 17.66 -6.79 2.65
CA LYS A 307 18.82 -6.08 2.09
C LYS A 307 20.12 -6.86 2.25
N GLN A 308 20.29 -7.63 3.32
CA GLN A 308 21.54 -8.35 3.60
C GLN A 308 21.41 -9.87 3.47
N ILE A 309 20.39 -10.48 4.11
CA ILE A 309 20.38 -11.94 4.30
C ILE A 309 19.83 -12.69 3.08
N ARG A 310 18.70 -12.26 2.51
CA ARG A 310 17.91 -13.03 1.53
C ARG A 310 18.69 -13.39 0.26
N ARG A 311 19.53 -12.48 -0.22
CA ARG A 311 20.40 -12.66 -1.39
C ARG A 311 21.88 -12.84 -1.01
N GLY A 312 22.21 -12.77 0.27
CA GLY A 312 23.58 -12.94 0.77
C GLY A 312 24.07 -14.38 0.60
N VAL A 313 25.39 -14.52 0.51
CA VAL A 313 26.09 -15.79 0.37
C VAL A 313 27.06 -15.93 1.53
N HIS A 314 26.81 -16.90 2.41
CA HIS A 314 27.53 -17.06 3.67
C HIS A 314 28.06 -18.49 3.79
N ARG A 315 29.37 -18.67 3.58
CA ARG A 315 30.07 -19.97 3.62
C ARG A 315 30.30 -20.53 5.02
N SER A 316 30.07 -19.72 6.05
CA SER A 316 30.21 -20.09 7.44
C SER A 316 29.31 -19.22 8.32
N VAL A 317 29.02 -19.71 9.53
CA VAL A 317 28.29 -18.91 10.54
C VAL A 317 29.07 -17.64 10.90
N GLN A 318 30.40 -17.71 10.95
CA GLN A 318 31.26 -16.57 11.26
C GLN A 318 31.17 -15.47 10.19
N ALA A 319 31.09 -15.85 8.90
CA ALA A 319 30.89 -14.90 7.82
C ALA A 319 29.52 -14.19 7.94
N LEU A 320 28.46 -14.97 8.17
CA LEU A 320 27.11 -14.43 8.43
C LEU A 320 27.11 -13.47 9.63
N GLU A 321 27.70 -13.86 10.75
CA GLU A 321 27.78 -13.03 11.95
C GLU A 321 28.56 -11.74 11.71
N LYS A 322 29.66 -11.79 10.95
CA LYS A 322 30.44 -10.61 10.57
C LYS A 322 29.59 -9.64 9.75
N ASP A 323 28.86 -10.13 8.76
CA ASP A 323 28.02 -9.32 7.89
C ASP A 323 26.86 -8.68 8.66
N ILE A 324 26.25 -9.40 9.61
CA ILE A 324 25.23 -8.83 10.51
C ILE A 324 25.81 -7.74 11.41
N ARG A 325 27.02 -7.93 11.97
CA ARG A 325 27.69 -6.87 12.77
C ARG A 325 27.99 -5.64 11.93
N ASN A 326 28.49 -5.82 10.71
CA ASN A 326 28.75 -4.73 9.78
C ASN A 326 27.46 -4.01 9.38
N TRP A 327 26.37 -4.75 9.16
CA TRP A 327 25.06 -4.19 8.86
C TRP A 327 24.56 -3.30 9.99
N ILE A 328 24.64 -3.74 11.25
CA ILE A 328 24.24 -2.94 12.42
C ILE A 328 25.11 -1.69 12.55
N ALA A 329 26.43 -1.83 12.38
CA ALA A 329 27.34 -0.69 12.43
C ALA A 329 27.02 0.35 11.34
N ALA A 330 26.77 -0.10 10.11
CA ALA A 330 26.38 0.76 8.99
C ALA A 330 24.97 1.35 9.16
N TRP A 331 24.03 0.63 9.75
CA TRP A 331 22.71 1.17 10.08
C TRP A 331 22.82 2.32 11.08
N ASN A 332 23.65 2.17 12.09
CA ASN A 332 23.80 3.16 13.16
C ASN A 332 24.59 4.42 12.75
N THR A 333 25.12 4.52 11.53
CA THR A 333 25.76 5.77 11.05
C THR A 333 24.73 6.82 10.62
N ASP A 334 23.58 6.40 10.09
CA ASP A 334 22.43 7.24 9.72
C ASP A 334 21.12 6.48 10.07
N PRO A 335 20.83 6.30 11.38
CA PRO A 335 19.68 5.52 11.80
C PRO A 335 18.39 6.29 11.48
N LYS A 336 17.40 5.57 10.94
CA LYS A 336 16.08 6.13 10.63
C LYS A 336 15.04 5.54 11.57
N PRO A 337 14.45 6.33 12.48
CA PRO A 337 13.41 5.84 13.37
C PRO A 337 12.14 5.48 12.59
N TYR A 338 11.42 4.47 13.06
CA TYR A 338 10.08 4.17 12.58
C TYR A 338 9.08 5.00 13.39
N VAL A 339 8.37 5.90 12.72
CA VAL A 339 7.38 6.77 13.38
C VAL A 339 6.05 6.04 13.50
N TRP A 340 5.62 5.77 14.73
CA TRP A 340 4.28 5.30 15.02
C TRP A 340 3.29 6.48 14.98
N THR A 341 2.12 6.28 14.37
CA THR A 341 1.15 7.37 14.15
C THR A 341 -0.27 7.03 14.57
N LYS A 342 -0.55 5.78 14.93
CA LYS A 342 -1.90 5.31 15.23
C LYS A 342 -2.14 5.22 16.72
N THR A 343 -3.20 5.84 17.20
CA THR A 343 -3.64 5.69 18.59
C THR A 343 -4.15 4.27 18.85
N ALA A 344 -4.15 3.87 20.11
CA ALA A 344 -4.71 2.58 20.51
C ALA A 344 -6.19 2.49 20.13
N ASP A 345 -6.97 3.55 20.36
CA ASP A 345 -8.40 3.60 20.03
C ASP A 345 -8.64 3.43 18.52
N GLU A 346 -7.90 4.13 17.65
CA GLU A 346 -8.00 3.93 16.20
C GLU A 346 -7.73 2.49 15.77
N ILE A 347 -6.78 1.81 16.43
CA ILE A 347 -6.45 0.41 16.15
C ILE A 347 -7.62 -0.50 16.56
N LEU A 348 -8.14 -0.30 17.77
CA LEU A 348 -9.23 -1.08 18.34
C LEU A 348 -10.55 -0.88 17.56
N GLU A 349 -10.88 0.35 17.20
CA GLU A 349 -12.04 0.69 16.36
C GLU A 349 -11.95 0.03 14.99
N ARG A 350 -10.76 0.06 14.36
CA ARG A 350 -10.55 -0.58 13.05
C ARG A 350 -10.68 -2.09 13.16
N LEU A 351 -10.19 -2.70 14.24
CA LEU A 351 -10.34 -4.13 14.50
C LEU A 351 -11.81 -4.50 14.69
N ALA A 352 -12.55 -3.74 15.52
CA ALA A 352 -13.98 -3.94 15.73
C ALA A 352 -14.77 -3.82 14.42
N SER A 353 -14.47 -2.81 13.59
CA SER A 353 -15.09 -2.68 12.27
C SER A 353 -14.77 -3.85 11.34
N TYR A 354 -13.61 -4.49 11.48
CA TYR A 354 -13.25 -5.67 10.70
C TYR A 354 -14.03 -6.91 11.16
N LEU A 355 -14.11 -7.14 12.47
CA LEU A 355 -14.84 -8.26 13.07
C LEU A 355 -16.34 -8.20 12.78
N ASN A 356 -16.95 -7.01 12.82
CA ASN A 356 -18.37 -6.80 12.52
C ASN A 356 -18.76 -7.10 11.06
N ARG A 357 -17.78 -7.16 10.14
CA ARG A 357 -18.04 -7.42 8.71
C ARG A 357 -17.97 -8.90 8.35
N ILE A 358 -17.53 -9.75 9.27
CA ILE A 358 -17.35 -11.18 9.05
C ILE A 358 -18.48 -11.89 9.82
N PRO A 359 -19.45 -12.53 9.14
CA PRO A 359 -20.45 -13.37 9.79
C PRO A 359 -19.75 -14.49 10.58
N ASP A 360 -20.26 -14.82 11.76
CA ASP A 360 -19.72 -15.87 12.65
C ASP A 360 -18.27 -15.67 13.09
N SER A 361 -17.86 -14.43 13.37
CA SER A 361 -16.49 -14.15 13.83
C SER A 361 -16.17 -14.68 15.23
N GLU A 362 -17.15 -15.13 16.03
CA GLU A 362 -17.02 -15.66 17.41
C GLU A 362 -16.06 -14.86 18.33
N HIS A 363 -15.80 -13.58 18.01
CA HIS A 363 -14.76 -12.74 18.62
C HIS A 363 -15.24 -11.33 18.92
#